data_AF-A0A143Q3N4-F1
#
_entry.id   AF-A0A143Q3N4-F1
#
_cell.length_a   1.000
_cell.length_b   1.000
_cell.length_c   1.000
_cell.angle_alpha   90.00
_cell.angle_beta   90.00
_cell.angle_gamma   90.00
#
_symmetry.space_group_name_H-M   'P 1'
#
loop_
_entity.id
_entity.type
_entity.pdbx_description
1 polymer ?
#
loop_
_entity_poly.entity_id
_entity_poly.type
_entity_poly.pdbx_seq_one_letter_code
_entity_poly.pdbx_strand_id
1 'polypeptide(L)'
;MTSWPATWPPAAHDLADAVLRLTEATARDAEDVEPAIAALVVLPVRVEDVVAGMLRLLLEAAFADGVDSDDVSALVRQVVHRSPSLDPTDVVAVVLGTLGVHPEPERRESDNQDPDDVPVALTVERMAPEVALRVGSAVAVVLAERVGTPLAPVISAVLSDVAAAESVEWA
;
A
#
# COMPACT_ATOMS: atom_id res chain seq x y z
N MET A 1 21.48 -7.82 -7.20
CA MET A 1 21.72 -7.45 -5.80
C MET A 1 21.36 -5.99 -5.66
N THR A 2 20.23 -5.71 -5.01
CA THR A 2 19.89 -4.35 -4.60
C THR A 2 20.76 -4.02 -3.38
N SER A 3 21.36 -2.83 -3.34
CA SER A 3 22.12 -2.36 -2.18
C SER A 3 21.48 -1.08 -1.66
N TRP A 4 21.00 -1.11 -0.43
CA TRP A 4 20.45 0.05 0.27
C TRP A 4 21.54 1.05 0.65
N PRO A 5 21.20 2.32 0.93
CA PRO A 5 22.16 3.31 1.41
C PRO A 5 22.89 2.87 2.67
N ALA A 6 24.22 2.78 2.61
CA ALA A 6 25.04 2.29 3.72
C ALA A 6 24.97 3.15 4.99
N THR A 7 24.48 4.39 4.88
CA THR A 7 24.29 5.32 6.02
C THR A 7 23.03 5.04 6.82
N TRP A 8 22.12 4.21 6.31
CA TRP A 8 20.88 3.89 7.02
C TRP A 8 21.15 3.06 8.29
N PRO A 9 20.31 3.21 9.33
CA PRO A 9 20.35 2.30 10.48
C PRO A 9 20.02 0.86 10.06
N PRO A 10 20.43 -0.17 10.83
CA PRO A 10 20.12 -1.57 10.52
C PRO A 10 18.61 -1.84 10.39
N ALA A 11 17.78 -1.22 11.22
CA ALA A 11 16.32 -1.39 11.16
C ALA A 11 15.73 -0.96 9.80
N ALA A 12 16.24 0.11 9.20
CA ALA A 12 15.81 0.55 7.88
C ALA A 12 16.27 -0.41 6.76
N HIS A 13 17.44 -1.04 6.89
CA HIS A 13 17.87 -2.10 5.97
C HIS A 13 16.95 -3.32 6.06
N ASP A 14 16.68 -3.80 7.28
CA ASP A 14 15.82 -4.95 7.51
C ASP A 14 14.40 -4.72 6.98
N LEU A 15 13.85 -3.53 7.20
CA LEU A 15 12.54 -3.13 6.68
C LEU A 15 12.53 -3.05 5.15
N ALA A 16 13.58 -2.47 4.53
CA ALA A 16 13.70 -2.40 3.08
C ALA A 16 13.76 -3.79 2.43
N ASP A 17 14.53 -4.71 3.00
CA ASP A 17 14.63 -6.09 2.54
C ASP A 17 13.30 -6.84 2.69
N ALA A 18 12.59 -6.65 3.81
CA ALA A 18 11.31 -7.28 4.05
C ALA A 18 10.21 -6.76 3.11
N VAL A 19 10.13 -5.44 2.89
CA VAL A 19 9.19 -4.84 1.94
C VAL A 19 9.51 -5.27 0.51
N LEU A 20 10.79 -5.27 0.11
CA LEU A 20 11.19 -5.75 -1.21
C LEU A 20 10.77 -7.21 -1.42
N ARG A 21 11.02 -8.08 -0.44
CA ARG A 21 10.61 -9.49 -0.48
C ARG A 21 9.09 -9.64 -0.66
N LEU A 22 8.28 -8.88 0.08
CA LEU A 22 6.83 -8.89 -0.09
C LEU A 22 6.45 -8.52 -1.52
N THR A 23 7.01 -7.43 -2.05
CA THR A 23 6.66 -6.99 -3.41
C THR A 23 7.12 -7.95 -4.50
N GLU A 24 8.26 -8.62 -4.31
CA GLU A 24 8.74 -9.67 -5.23
C GLU A 24 7.85 -10.91 -5.19
N ALA A 25 7.45 -11.35 -4.00
CA ALA A 25 6.50 -12.44 -3.81
C ALA A 25 5.14 -12.10 -4.46
N THR A 26 4.60 -10.90 -4.20
CA THR A 26 3.35 -10.44 -4.82
C THR A 26 3.44 -10.40 -6.35
N ALA A 27 4.61 -10.10 -6.91
CA ALA A 27 4.79 -10.03 -8.35
C ALA A 27 4.89 -11.40 -9.04
N ARG A 28 5.36 -12.46 -8.35
CA ARG A 28 5.76 -13.73 -8.98
C ARG A 28 5.27 -15.00 -8.28
N ASP A 29 5.22 -15.01 -6.96
CA ASP A 29 5.16 -16.22 -6.14
C ASP A 29 4.09 -16.05 -5.04
N ALA A 30 2.83 -16.36 -5.37
CA ALA A 30 1.70 -16.21 -4.46
C ALA A 30 1.85 -17.01 -3.14
N GLU A 31 2.59 -18.12 -3.18
CA GLU A 31 2.88 -18.95 -2.00
C GLU A 31 3.79 -18.25 -0.98
N ASP A 32 4.63 -17.32 -1.44
CA ASP A 32 5.59 -16.59 -0.60
C ASP A 32 5.01 -15.27 -0.03
N VAL A 33 3.79 -14.89 -0.43
CA VAL A 33 3.13 -13.67 0.06
C VAL A 33 2.76 -13.78 1.54
N GLU A 34 2.15 -14.88 1.97
CA GLU A 34 1.76 -15.06 3.39
C GLU A 34 2.98 -15.03 4.34
N PRO A 35 4.07 -15.78 4.08
CA PRO A 35 5.28 -15.69 4.90
C PRO A 35 5.88 -14.28 4.93
N ALA A 36 5.88 -13.56 3.80
CA ALA A 36 6.42 -12.20 3.73
C ALA A 36 5.58 -11.20 4.55
N ILE A 37 4.25 -11.29 4.51
CA ILE A 37 3.35 -10.48 5.33
C ILE A 37 3.56 -10.78 6.81
N ALA A 38 3.60 -12.07 7.19
CA ALA A 38 3.80 -12.48 8.58
C ALA A 38 5.12 -11.94 9.16
N ALA A 39 6.19 -11.89 8.35
CA ALA A 39 7.47 -11.32 8.76
C ALA A 39 7.42 -9.80 8.96
N LEU A 40 6.56 -9.07 8.22
CA LEU A 40 6.41 -7.62 8.34
C LEU A 40 5.55 -7.22 9.53
N VAL A 41 4.44 -7.93 9.79
CA VAL A 41 3.48 -7.60 10.87
C VAL A 41 4.11 -7.73 12.27
N VAL A 42 5.17 -8.53 12.43
CA VAL A 42 5.87 -8.67 13.71
C VAL A 42 6.94 -7.60 13.96
N LEU A 43 7.23 -6.75 12.98
CA LEU A 43 8.20 -5.67 13.15
C LEU A 43 7.62 -4.57 14.06
N PRO A 44 8.44 -3.93 14.91
CA PRO A 44 7.99 -2.88 15.82
C PRO A 44 7.75 -1.52 15.13
N VAL A 45 7.52 -1.52 13.81
CA VAL A 45 7.40 -0.33 12.97
C VAL A 45 6.08 -0.37 12.22
N ARG A 46 5.50 0.80 11.93
CA ARG A 46 4.27 0.91 11.13
C ARG A 46 4.57 0.73 9.64
N VAL A 47 4.68 -0.53 9.21
CA VAL A 47 4.99 -0.90 7.81
C VAL A 47 3.95 -0.34 6.84
N GLU A 48 2.70 -0.18 7.29
CA GLU A 48 1.60 0.38 6.50
C GLU A 48 1.89 1.81 6.05
N ASP A 49 2.59 2.60 6.87
CA ASP A 49 2.96 3.98 6.52
C ASP A 49 4.00 4.00 5.38
N VAL A 50 4.91 3.01 5.35
CA VAL A 50 5.88 2.83 4.25
C VAL A 50 5.16 2.44 2.97
N VAL A 51 4.23 1.47 3.03
CA VAL A 51 3.45 1.05 1.87
C VAL A 51 2.59 2.20 1.36
N ALA A 52 1.93 2.96 2.23
CA ALA A 52 1.18 4.16 1.85
C ALA A 52 2.07 5.21 1.17
N GLY A 53 3.28 5.45 1.69
CA GLY A 53 4.28 6.32 1.06
C GLY A 53 4.68 5.85 -0.34
N MET A 54 4.89 4.54 -0.51
CA MET A 54 5.21 3.97 -1.82
C MET A 54 4.06 4.15 -2.81
N LEU A 55 2.83 3.85 -2.38
CA LEU A 55 1.63 4.00 -3.21
C LEU A 55 1.42 5.44 -3.64
N ARG A 56 1.66 6.41 -2.74
CA ARG A 56 1.59 7.83 -3.06
C ARG A 56 2.58 8.21 -4.16
N LEU A 57 3.87 7.89 -4.01
CA LEU A 57 4.88 8.18 -5.03
C LEU A 57 4.54 7.54 -6.39
N LEU A 58 4.04 6.31 -6.36
CA LEU A 58 3.68 5.57 -7.56
C LEU A 58 2.43 6.12 -8.24
N LEU A 59 1.42 6.55 -7.47
CA LEU A 59 0.21 7.20 -8.00
C LEU A 59 0.56 8.56 -8.62
N GLU A 60 1.36 9.37 -7.94
CA GLU A 60 1.83 10.67 -8.45
C GLU A 60 2.62 10.49 -9.76
N ALA A 61 3.44 9.44 -9.87
CA ALA A 61 4.16 9.13 -11.10
C ALA A 61 3.27 8.56 -12.21
N ALA A 62 2.22 7.80 -11.87
CA ALA A 62 1.31 7.18 -12.84
C ALA A 62 0.25 8.15 -13.39
N PHE A 63 -0.08 9.20 -12.63
CA PHE A 63 -1.19 10.12 -12.89
C PHE A 63 -0.79 11.57 -12.61
N ALA A 64 0.09 12.11 -13.46
CA ALA A 64 0.66 13.46 -13.27
C ALA A 64 -0.38 14.59 -13.25
N ASP A 65 -1.52 14.42 -13.93
CA ASP A 65 -2.60 15.41 -14.02
C ASP A 65 -3.68 15.22 -12.94
N GLY A 66 -3.47 14.30 -12.00
CA GLY A 66 -4.44 13.88 -11.00
C GLY A 66 -5.12 12.56 -11.35
N VAL A 67 -5.82 11.98 -10.36
CA VAL A 67 -6.51 10.68 -10.47
C VAL A 67 -8.01 10.91 -10.55
N ASP A 68 -8.67 10.38 -11.57
CA ASP A 68 -10.13 10.39 -11.67
C ASP A 68 -10.78 9.01 -11.39
N SER A 69 -12.11 8.93 -11.45
CA SER A 69 -12.84 7.69 -11.17
C SER A 69 -12.59 6.58 -12.20
N ASP A 70 -12.32 6.94 -13.46
CA ASP A 70 -12.04 5.99 -14.52
C ASP A 70 -10.65 5.38 -14.34
N ASP A 71 -9.68 6.19 -13.91
CA ASP A 71 -8.34 5.75 -13.52
C ASP A 71 -8.36 4.78 -12.35
N VAL A 72 -9.09 5.11 -11.27
CA VAL A 72 -9.27 4.20 -10.13
C VAL A 72 -9.93 2.90 -10.58
N SER A 73 -10.99 2.98 -11.38
CA SER A 73 -11.70 1.81 -11.89
C SER A 73 -10.82 0.92 -12.77
N ALA A 74 -9.97 1.52 -13.61
CA ALA A 74 -9.02 0.80 -14.45
C ALA A 74 -7.93 0.12 -13.60
N LEU A 75 -7.39 0.82 -12.60
CA LEU A 75 -6.39 0.28 -11.68
C LEU A 75 -6.95 -0.91 -10.89
N VAL A 76 -8.15 -0.78 -10.31
CA VAL A 76 -8.82 -1.86 -9.58
C VAL A 76 -9.01 -3.09 -10.47
N ARG A 77 -9.51 -2.91 -11.70
CA ARG A 77 -9.66 -4.01 -12.67
C ARG A 77 -8.32 -4.69 -12.96
N GLN A 78 -7.24 -3.93 -13.12
CA GLN A 78 -5.92 -4.48 -13.39
C GLN A 78 -5.36 -5.26 -12.20
N VAL A 79 -5.51 -4.74 -10.98
CA VAL A 79 -5.09 -5.42 -9.74
C VAL A 79 -5.86 -6.72 -9.54
N VAL A 80 -7.19 -6.70 -9.64
CA VAL A 80 -8.04 -7.89 -9.48
C VAL A 80 -7.80 -8.90 -10.60
N HIS A 81 -7.50 -8.44 -11.82
CA HIS A 81 -7.14 -9.35 -12.91
C HIS A 81 -5.84 -10.12 -12.62
N ARG A 82 -4.83 -9.44 -12.03
CA ARG A 82 -3.56 -10.05 -11.65
C ARG A 82 -3.68 -10.93 -10.39
N SER A 83 -4.50 -10.50 -9.44
CA SER A 83 -4.69 -11.13 -8.14
C SER A 83 -6.17 -11.38 -7.87
N PRO A 84 -6.78 -12.42 -8.49
CA PRO A 84 -8.22 -12.66 -8.45
C PRO A 84 -8.80 -12.99 -7.07
N SER A 85 -7.94 -13.28 -6.09
CA SER A 85 -8.33 -13.54 -4.71
C SER A 85 -8.57 -12.29 -3.88
N LEU A 86 -8.21 -11.10 -4.37
CA LEU A 86 -8.42 -9.85 -3.66
C LEU A 86 -9.86 -9.35 -3.82
N ASP A 87 -10.43 -8.82 -2.74
CA ASP A 87 -11.71 -8.12 -2.81
C ASP A 87 -11.50 -6.77 -3.53
N PRO A 88 -12.24 -6.48 -4.61
CA PRO A 88 -12.16 -5.19 -5.29
C PRO A 88 -12.42 -3.99 -4.37
N THR A 89 -13.26 -4.17 -3.35
CA THR A 89 -13.61 -3.14 -2.37
C THR A 89 -12.41 -2.77 -1.51
N ASP A 90 -11.59 -3.75 -1.12
CA ASP A 90 -10.36 -3.49 -0.37
C ASP A 90 -9.35 -2.73 -1.24
N VAL A 91 -9.25 -3.07 -2.53
CA VAL A 91 -8.38 -2.34 -3.48
C VAL A 91 -8.82 -0.88 -3.60
N VAL A 92 -10.13 -0.63 -3.75
CA VAL A 92 -10.69 0.74 -3.78
C VAL A 92 -10.36 1.48 -2.49
N ALA A 93 -10.59 0.86 -1.34
CA ALA A 93 -10.31 1.46 -0.04
C ALA A 93 -8.84 1.85 0.11
N VAL A 94 -7.89 0.98 -0.27
CA VAL A 94 -6.45 1.29 -0.25
C VAL A 94 -6.08 2.45 -1.17
N VAL A 95 -6.61 2.47 -2.40
CA VAL A 95 -6.35 3.56 -3.35
C VAL A 95 -6.91 4.89 -2.84
N LEU A 96 -8.17 4.91 -2.40
CA LEU A 96 -8.81 6.13 -1.88
C LEU A 96 -8.15 6.62 -0.58
N GLY A 97 -7.82 5.71 0.33
CA GLY A 97 -7.10 6.04 1.55
C GLY A 97 -5.73 6.64 1.28
N THR A 98 -5.01 6.15 0.27
CA THR A 98 -3.73 6.73 -0.16
C THR A 98 -3.90 8.15 -0.72
N LEU A 99 -5.02 8.42 -1.40
CA LEU A 99 -5.36 9.74 -1.91
C LEU A 99 -5.92 10.69 -0.84
N GLY A 100 -6.05 10.24 0.42
CA GLY A 100 -6.67 11.00 1.50
C GLY A 100 -8.18 11.19 1.32
N VAL A 101 -8.82 10.38 0.47
CA VAL A 101 -10.27 10.38 0.27
C VAL A 101 -10.88 9.47 1.31
N HIS A 102 -11.39 10.09 2.37
CA HIS A 102 -12.17 9.40 3.38
C HIS A 102 -13.65 9.64 3.05
N PRO A 103 -14.44 8.59 2.75
CA PRO A 103 -15.87 8.77 2.60
C PRO A 103 -16.39 9.41 3.90
N GLU A 104 -17.03 10.57 3.78
CA GLU A 104 -17.69 11.18 4.93
C GLU A 104 -18.70 10.15 5.47
N PRO A 105 -18.76 9.92 6.79
CA PRO A 105 -19.85 9.13 7.33
C PRO A 105 -21.14 9.87 6.94
N GLU A 106 -21.96 9.25 6.09
CA GLU A 106 -23.21 9.84 5.63
C GLU A 106 -23.98 10.40 6.84
N ARG A 107 -24.15 11.72 6.92
CA ARG A 107 -25.15 12.30 7.81
C ARG A 107 -26.51 11.89 7.26
N ARG A 108 -27.08 10.85 7.86
CA ARG A 108 -28.38 10.29 7.50
C ARG A 108 -29.46 11.36 7.58
N GLU A 109 -29.98 11.77 6.42
CA GLU A 109 -31.37 12.22 6.29
C GLU A 109 -32.14 11.15 5.54
N SER A 110 -32.68 10.15 6.26
CA SER A 110 -33.98 9.50 5.98
C SER A 110 -34.12 8.18 6.74
N ASP A 111 -35.31 7.99 7.29
CA ASP A 111 -35.64 7.14 8.43
C ASP A 111 -36.05 5.70 8.06
N ASN A 112 -35.52 5.11 6.98
CA ASN A 112 -36.15 3.91 6.41
C ASN A 112 -35.27 2.92 5.63
N GLN A 113 -33.97 2.78 5.92
CA GLN A 113 -33.12 1.72 5.36
C GLN A 113 -32.85 0.60 6.36
N ASP A 114 -32.96 -0.64 5.89
CA ASP A 114 -32.60 -1.87 6.60
C ASP A 114 -31.15 -1.75 7.12
N PRO A 115 -30.85 -2.00 8.41
CA PRO A 115 -29.50 -1.87 8.96
C PRO A 115 -28.42 -2.71 8.26
N ASP A 116 -28.82 -3.71 7.47
CA ASP A 116 -27.92 -4.55 6.67
C ASP A 116 -27.61 -4.00 5.25
N ASP A 117 -28.30 -2.95 4.80
CA ASP A 117 -28.12 -2.34 3.46
C ASP A 117 -27.12 -1.17 3.44
N VAL A 118 -26.37 -0.96 4.53
CA VAL A 118 -25.35 0.08 4.60
C VAL A 118 -24.15 -0.35 3.77
N PRO A 119 -23.74 0.39 2.70
CA PRO A 119 -22.43 0.20 2.12
C PRO A 119 -21.43 0.52 3.23
N VAL A 120 -20.78 -0.50 3.79
CA VAL A 120 -19.71 -0.28 4.75
C VAL A 120 -18.61 0.42 3.97
N ALA A 121 -18.48 1.73 4.18
CA ALA A 121 -17.28 2.45 3.82
C ALA A 121 -16.10 1.78 4.53
N LEU A 122 -15.44 0.86 3.84
CA LEU A 122 -14.18 0.28 4.28
C LEU A 122 -13.13 1.39 4.14
N THR A 123 -12.75 1.98 5.27
CA THR A 123 -11.57 2.82 5.35
C THR A 123 -10.37 1.91 5.58
N VAL A 124 -9.21 2.22 4.98
CA VAL A 124 -7.94 1.51 5.23
C VAL A 124 -7.65 1.37 6.73
N GLU A 125 -8.00 2.38 7.53
CA GLU A 125 -7.85 2.40 8.98
C GLU A 125 -8.57 1.26 9.72
N ARG A 126 -9.57 0.63 9.10
CA ARG A 126 -10.33 -0.50 9.67
C ARG A 126 -9.87 -1.85 9.17
N MET A 127 -8.94 -1.90 8.20
CA MET A 127 -8.42 -3.15 7.67
C MET A 127 -7.50 -3.82 8.69
N ALA A 128 -7.52 -5.15 8.70
CA ALA A 128 -6.47 -5.90 9.38
C ALA A 128 -5.12 -5.59 8.70
N PRO A 129 -4.01 -5.43 9.45
CA PRO A 129 -2.68 -5.13 8.90
C PRO A 129 -2.27 -6.06 7.75
N GLU A 130 -2.57 -7.35 7.88
CA GLU A 130 -2.27 -8.35 6.86
C GLU A 130 -3.00 -8.07 5.54
N VAL A 131 -4.26 -7.67 5.62
CA VAL A 131 -5.08 -7.31 4.45
C VAL A 131 -4.54 -6.04 3.81
N ALA A 132 -4.24 -5.02 4.61
CA ALA A 132 -3.68 -3.76 4.11
C ALA A 132 -2.34 -3.97 3.39
N LEU A 133 -1.43 -4.78 3.96
CA LEU A 133 -0.15 -5.11 3.33
C LEU A 133 -0.32 -5.92 2.05
N ARG A 134 -1.22 -6.93 2.05
CA ARG A 134 -1.50 -7.74 0.85
C ARG A 134 -2.01 -6.86 -0.28
N VAL A 135 -3.06 -6.09 -0.03
CA VAL A 135 -3.70 -5.25 -1.05
C VAL A 135 -2.76 -4.13 -1.49
N GLY A 136 -2.11 -3.45 -0.54
CA GLY A 136 -1.14 -2.39 -0.83
C GLY A 136 0.03 -2.87 -1.68
N SER A 137 0.59 -4.05 -1.40
CA SER A 137 1.67 -4.61 -2.22
C SER A 137 1.22 -4.92 -3.65
N ALA A 138 -0.02 -5.41 -3.84
CA ALA A 138 -0.56 -5.72 -5.16
C ALA A 138 -0.79 -4.45 -5.99
N VAL A 139 -1.32 -3.40 -5.36
CA VAL A 139 -1.44 -2.08 -6.00
C VAL A 139 -0.07 -1.51 -6.35
N ALA A 140 0.91 -1.60 -5.45
CA ALA A 140 2.26 -1.10 -5.69
C ALA A 140 2.94 -1.80 -6.87
N VAL A 141 2.82 -3.14 -6.99
CA VAL A 141 3.34 -3.90 -8.13
C VAL A 141 2.72 -3.45 -9.44
N VAL A 142 1.39 -3.31 -9.50
CA VAL A 142 0.70 -2.88 -10.73
C VAL A 142 1.09 -1.46 -11.13
N LEU A 143 1.17 -0.53 -10.17
CA LEU A 143 1.59 0.85 -10.46
C LEU A 143 3.06 0.92 -10.90
N ALA A 144 3.95 0.18 -10.24
CA ALA A 144 5.36 0.13 -10.61
C ALA A 144 5.56 -0.39 -12.04
N GLU A 145 4.81 -1.43 -12.44
CA GLU A 145 4.79 -1.92 -13.82
C GLU A 145 4.24 -0.89 -14.80
N ARG A 146 3.15 -0.19 -14.44
CA ARG A 146 2.55 0.88 -15.26
C ARG A 146 3.52 2.04 -15.51
N VAL A 147 4.26 2.46 -14.48
CA VAL A 147 5.25 3.55 -14.57
C VAL A 147 6.56 3.05 -15.20
N GLY A 148 6.80 1.74 -15.22
CA GLY A 148 8.06 1.15 -15.69
C GLY A 148 9.22 1.37 -14.72
N THR A 149 8.93 1.51 -13.42
CA THR A 149 9.93 1.79 -12.37
C THR A 149 10.09 0.58 -11.45
N PRO A 150 11.33 0.11 -11.20
CA PRO A 150 11.56 -0.93 -10.20
C PRO A 150 11.16 -0.45 -8.80
N LEU A 151 10.68 -1.36 -7.94
CA LEU A 151 10.23 -1.00 -6.59
C LEU A 151 11.37 -0.63 -5.63
N ALA A 152 12.59 -1.13 -5.85
CA ALA A 152 13.74 -0.81 -5.00
C ALA A 152 14.03 0.71 -4.89
N PRO A 153 14.11 1.48 -5.99
CA PRO A 153 14.17 2.95 -5.92
C PRO A 153 13.02 3.60 -5.14
N VAL A 154 11.79 3.08 -5.25
CA VAL A 154 10.62 3.62 -4.54
C VAL A 154 10.74 3.38 -3.04
N ILE A 155 11.09 2.15 -2.64
CA ILE A 155 11.39 1.79 -1.24
C ILE A 155 12.52 2.68 -0.70
N SER A 156 13.57 2.89 -1.49
CA SER A 156 14.69 3.76 -1.13
C SER A 156 14.28 5.20 -0.88
N ALA A 157 13.39 5.75 -1.71
CA ALA A 157 12.90 7.11 -1.55
C ALA A 157 12.10 7.25 -0.24
N VAL A 158 11.14 6.37 0.01
CA VAL A 158 10.26 6.43 1.19
C VAL A 158 11.04 6.22 2.49
N LEU A 159 11.92 5.23 2.54
CA LEU A 159 12.66 4.92 3.76
C LEU A 159 13.81 5.90 4.04
N SER A 160 14.25 6.71 3.06
CA SER A 160 15.24 7.74 3.34
C SER A 160 14.70 8.80 4.29
N ASP A 161 13.43 9.17 4.14
CA ASP A 161 12.77 10.14 5.04
C ASP A 161 12.57 9.55 6.45
N VAL A 162 12.20 8.27 6.54
CA VAL A 162 12.05 7.54 7.81
C VAL A 162 13.39 7.40 8.52
N ALA A 163 14.43 6.96 7.82
CA ALA A 163 15.77 6.79 8.37
C ALA A 163 16.37 8.13 8.85
N ALA A 164 16.07 9.24 8.15
CA ALA A 164 16.48 10.56 8.56
C ALA A 164 15.78 11.01 9.85
N ALA A 165 14.49 10.73 10.01
CA ALA A 165 13.73 11.06 11.21
C ALA A 165 14.22 10.28 12.45
N GLU A 166 14.47 8.97 12.32
CA GLU A 166 15.02 8.16 13.41
C GLU A 166 16.42 8.61 13.80
N SER A 167 17.24 9.08 12.88
CA SER A 167 18.60 9.57 13.20
C SER A 167 18.60 10.83 14.07
N VAL A 168 17.49 11.57 14.14
CA VAL A 168 17.35 12.80 14.94
C VAL A 168 16.87 12.54 16.36
N GLU A 169 16.10 11.48 16.62
CA GLU A 169 15.60 11.16 17.96
C GLU A 169 16.67 10.62 18.93
N TRP A 170 17.86 10.30 18.42
CA TRP A 170 18.99 9.75 19.20
C TRP A 170 20.22 10.67 19.26
N ALA A 171 20.10 11.93 18.81
CA ALA A 171 21.15 12.95 18.83
C ALA A 171 20.92 14.01 19.92
#